data_AF-A0A453PZA8-F1
#
_entry.id   AF-A0A453PZA8-F1
#
_cell.length_a   1.000
_cell.length_b   1.000
_cell.length_c   1.000
_cell.angle_alpha   90.00
_cell.angle_beta   90.00
_cell.angle_gamma   90.00
#
_symmetry.space_group_name_H-M   'P 1'
#
loop_
_entity.id
_entity.type
_entity.pdbx_description
1 polymer ?
#
loop_
_entity_poly.entity_id
_entity_poly.type
_entity_poly.pdbx_seq_one_letter_code
_entity_poly.pdbx_strand_id
1 'polypeptide(L)'
;LPGVDVILDNVGGPYLQRNLDSLAVDGRLFIIGFMGGTVTEVNLQAMLARRLTIQVAGLRSRSLANKAQIVSEVEKNVWPAVASGKVKPVVYKTLPLSEAAEAHKLMESSSHIGKILLIP
;
A
#
# COMPACT_ATOMS: atom_id res chain seq x y z
N LEU A 1 -24.80 -1.26 7.09
CA LEU A 1 -24.43 -2.35 6.16
C LEU A 1 -23.07 -2.87 6.58
N PRO A 2 -22.87 -4.18 6.68
CA PRO A 2 -21.55 -4.74 6.98
C PRO A 2 -20.56 -4.35 5.87
N GLY A 3 -19.33 -4.03 6.25
CA GLY A 3 -18.24 -3.62 5.37
C GLY A 3 -16.99 -3.33 6.20
N VAL A 4 -15.87 -3.04 5.54
CA VAL A 4 -14.63 -2.66 6.23
C VAL A 4 -14.52 -1.14 6.37
N ASP A 5 -13.87 -0.68 7.45
CA ASP A 5 -13.71 0.76 7.69
C ASP A 5 -12.63 1.40 6.81
N VAL A 6 -11.61 0.62 6.45
CA VAL A 6 -10.44 1.10 5.68
C VAL A 6 -10.00 0.04 4.69
N ILE A 7 -9.72 0.48 3.46
CA ILE A 7 -9.05 -0.31 2.42
C ILE A 7 -7.75 0.41 2.04
N LEU A 8 -6.64 -0.33 2.00
CA LEU A 8 -5.38 0.11 1.42
C LEU A 8 -5.21 -0.59 0.05
N ASP A 9 -5.20 0.19 -1.03
CA ASP A 9 -5.23 -0.33 -2.40
C ASP A 9 -3.95 0.00 -3.17
N ASN A 10 -3.39 -1.02 -3.85
CA ASN A 10 -2.23 -0.90 -4.73
C ASN A 10 -2.55 -1.29 -6.19
N VAL A 11 -3.79 -1.71 -6.46
CA VAL A 11 -4.26 -2.16 -7.77
C VAL A 11 -4.83 -0.99 -8.57
N GLY A 12 -5.72 -0.19 -7.97
CA GLY A 12 -6.31 0.98 -8.62
C GLY A 12 -7.49 0.64 -9.54
N GLY A 13 -7.45 1.14 -10.77
CA GLY A 13 -8.59 1.22 -11.71
C GLY A 13 -9.63 0.10 -11.64
N PRO A 14 -9.28 -1.16 -11.96
CA PRO A 14 -10.23 -2.27 -12.03
C PRO A 14 -10.83 -2.68 -10.67
N TYR A 15 -10.25 -2.24 -9.55
CA TYR A 15 -10.69 -2.56 -8.20
C TYR A 15 -11.51 -1.45 -7.55
N LEU A 16 -11.53 -0.23 -8.11
CA LEU A 16 -12.13 0.94 -7.45
C LEU A 16 -13.58 0.69 -7.01
N GLN A 17 -14.46 0.28 -7.93
CA GLN A 17 -15.87 0.07 -7.59
C GLN A 17 -16.06 -1.06 -6.57
N ARG A 18 -15.32 -2.17 -6.72
CA ARG A 18 -15.36 -3.31 -5.76
C ARG A 18 -14.89 -2.89 -4.36
N ASN A 19 -13.87 -2.04 -4.28
CA ASN A 19 -13.40 -1.46 -3.03
C ASN A 19 -14.48 -0.56 -2.41
N LEU A 20 -15.11 0.31 -3.20
CA LEU A 20 -16.19 1.18 -2.71
C LEU A 20 -17.39 0.38 -2.19
N ASP A 21 -17.74 -0.72 -2.84
CA ASP A 21 -18.84 -1.61 -2.43
C ASP A 21 -18.53 -2.41 -1.17
N SER A 22 -17.24 -2.62 -0.87
CA SER A 22 -16.78 -3.32 0.34
C SER A 22 -16.66 -2.40 1.56
N LEU A 23 -16.73 -1.08 1.39
CA LEU A 23 -16.62 -0.12 2.48
C LEU A 23 -17.92 -0.01 3.29
N ALA A 24 -17.74 0.04 4.61
CA ALA A 24 -18.80 0.42 5.54
C ALA A 24 -19.24 1.89 5.35
N VAL A 25 -20.29 2.29 6.04
CA VAL A 25 -20.67 3.70 6.15
C VAL A 25 -19.52 4.47 6.81
N ASP A 26 -19.18 5.65 6.26
CA ASP A 26 -18.03 6.47 6.63
C ASP A 26 -16.66 5.81 6.34
N GLY A 27 -16.63 4.74 5.53
CA GLY A 27 -15.44 4.01 5.16
C GLY A 27 -14.46 4.78 4.26
N ARG A 28 -13.17 4.41 4.33
CA ARG A 28 -12.07 5.12 3.67
C ARG A 28 -11.27 4.20 2.74
N LEU A 29 -11.13 4.58 1.49
CA LEU A 29 -10.20 3.97 0.54
C LEU A 29 -8.94 4.82 0.45
N PHE A 30 -7.78 4.21 0.65
CA PHE A 30 -6.47 4.83 0.50
C PHE A 30 -5.66 4.14 -0.59
N ILE A 31 -5.40 4.83 -1.70
CA ILE A 31 -4.70 4.28 -2.87
C ILE A 31 -3.22 4.67 -2.82
N ILE A 32 -2.33 3.68 -2.91
CA ILE A 32 -0.86 3.85 -2.87
C ILE A 32 -0.16 3.43 -4.16
N GLY A 33 -0.89 2.87 -5.12
CA GLY A 33 -0.35 2.45 -6.41
C GLY A 33 -1.44 2.04 -7.40
N PHE A 34 -1.02 1.75 -8.63
CA PHE A 34 -1.89 1.57 -9.79
C PHE A 34 -1.46 0.37 -10.64
N MET A 35 -1.13 -0.76 -10.01
CA MET A 35 -0.65 -1.95 -10.73
C MET A 35 -1.62 -2.44 -11.82
N GLY A 36 -2.93 -2.24 -11.62
CA GLY A 36 -3.99 -2.64 -12.55
C GLY A 36 -4.50 -1.53 -13.47
N GLY A 37 -3.99 -0.30 -13.36
CA GLY A 37 -4.40 0.83 -14.19
C GLY A 37 -4.75 2.11 -13.41
N THR A 38 -4.66 3.25 -14.09
CA THR A 38 -4.77 4.60 -13.51
C THR A 38 -6.09 5.30 -13.80
N VAL A 39 -6.92 4.76 -14.70
CA VAL A 39 -8.17 5.37 -15.17
C VAL A 39 -9.32 4.39 -14.98
N THR A 40 -10.43 4.87 -14.43
CA THR A 40 -11.65 4.10 -14.21
C THR A 40 -12.83 5.05 -13.93
N GLU A 41 -14.05 4.53 -13.97
CA GLU A 41 -15.27 5.25 -13.60
C GLU A 41 -15.59 5.08 -12.11
N VAL A 42 -16.37 6.01 -11.55
CA VAL A 42 -16.77 5.99 -10.14
C VAL A 42 -18.27 6.26 -9.99
N ASN A 43 -18.94 5.41 -9.20
CA ASN A 43 -20.34 5.64 -8.84
C ASN A 43 -20.45 6.60 -7.64
N LEU A 44 -20.69 7.88 -7.92
CA LEU A 44 -20.83 8.92 -6.90
C LEU A 44 -22.07 8.75 -6.00
N GLN A 45 -23.13 8.11 -6.48
CA GLN A 45 -24.33 7.85 -5.67
C GLN A 45 -24.01 6.88 -4.52
N ALA A 46 -23.25 5.82 -4.80
CA ALA A 46 -22.82 4.87 -3.79
C ALA A 46 -21.90 5.52 -2.75
N MET A 47 -21.01 6.43 -3.19
CA MET A 47 -20.16 7.21 -2.30
C MET A 47 -20.98 8.11 -1.37
N LEU A 48 -21.97 8.85 -1.91
CA LEU A 48 -22.81 9.74 -1.13
C LEU A 48 -23.64 8.96 -0.09
N ALA A 49 -24.27 7.86 -0.52
CA ALA A 49 -25.14 7.06 0.34
C ALA A 49 -24.41 6.51 1.58
N ARG A 50 -23.10 6.26 1.48
CA ARG A 50 -22.25 5.77 2.57
C ARG A 50 -21.23 6.79 3.07
N ARG A 51 -21.24 8.04 2.58
CA ARG A 51 -20.27 9.10 2.92
C ARG A 51 -18.80 8.64 2.83
N LEU A 52 -18.49 7.93 1.74
CA LEU A 52 -17.17 7.34 1.54
C LEU A 52 -16.11 8.42 1.25
N THR A 53 -14.87 8.15 1.66
CA THR A 53 -13.70 8.98 1.35
C THR A 53 -12.70 8.20 0.50
N ILE A 54 -12.17 8.84 -0.55
CA ILE A 54 -11.03 8.33 -1.32
C ILE A 54 -9.84 9.27 -1.09
N GLN A 55 -8.68 8.70 -0.72
CA GLN A 55 -7.41 9.40 -0.62
C GLN A 55 -6.36 8.69 -1.46
N VAL A 56 -5.43 9.47 -2.01
CA VAL A 56 -4.33 8.95 -2.83
C VAL A 56 -3.04 9.62 -2.38
N ALA A 57 -1.99 8.82 -2.18
CA ALA A 57 -0.69 9.38 -1.85
C ALA A 57 0.47 8.48 -2.30
N GLY A 58 1.49 9.14 -2.85
CA GLY A 58 2.83 8.58 -3.00
C GLY A 58 3.82 9.23 -2.04
N LEU A 59 4.98 8.58 -1.86
CA LEU A 59 6.08 9.11 -1.03
C LEU A 59 7.17 9.81 -1.87
N ARG A 60 7.34 9.46 -3.15
CA ARG A 60 8.49 9.90 -3.97
C ARG A 60 8.57 11.42 -4.10
N SER A 61 7.48 12.07 -4.50
CA SER A 61 7.39 13.50 -4.81
C SER A 61 7.25 14.42 -3.58
N ARG A 62 7.22 13.86 -2.37
CA ARG A 62 7.05 14.67 -1.15
C ARG A 62 8.32 15.44 -0.80
N SER A 63 8.15 16.61 -0.20
CA SER A 63 9.25 17.43 0.32
C SER A 63 10.01 16.70 1.44
N LEU A 64 11.25 17.10 1.66
CA LEU A 64 12.07 16.54 2.74
C LEU A 64 11.41 16.75 4.11
N ALA A 65 10.87 17.94 4.37
CA ALA A 65 10.17 18.25 5.61
C ALA A 65 8.96 17.33 5.85
N ASN A 66 8.15 17.06 4.81
CA ASN A 66 7.03 16.15 4.95
C ASN A 66 7.49 14.68 5.14
N LYS A 67 8.54 14.25 4.45
CA LYS A 67 9.13 12.92 4.68
C LYS A 67 9.64 12.76 6.11
N ALA A 68 10.27 13.79 6.68
CA ALA A 68 10.73 13.79 8.07
C ALA A 68 9.57 13.64 9.06
N GLN A 69 8.44 14.33 8.82
CA GLN A 69 7.23 14.16 9.62
C GLN A 69 6.70 12.72 9.55
N ILE A 70 6.65 12.12 8.36
CA ILE A 70 6.20 10.73 8.20
C ILE A 70 7.12 9.77 8.98
N VAL A 71 8.44 9.93 8.86
CA VAL A 71 9.41 9.10 9.59
C VAL A 71 9.22 9.25 11.09
N SER A 72 9.07 10.47 11.60
CA SER A 72 8.80 10.72 13.02
C SER A 72 7.52 10.02 13.50
N GLU A 73 6.45 10.04 12.70
CA GLU A 73 5.19 9.36 13.06
C GLU A 73 5.32 7.83 12.98
N VAL A 74 6.08 7.29 12.02
CA VAL A 74 6.37 5.85 11.95
C VAL A 74 7.22 5.42 13.14
N GLU A 75 8.23 6.20 13.51
CA GLU A 75 9.06 5.95 14.69
C GLU A 75 8.22 5.90 15.97
N LYS A 76 7.34 6.88 16.14
CA LYS A 76 6.47 6.96 17.31
C LYS A 76 5.43 5.84 17.38
N ASN A 77 4.77 5.54 16.27
CA ASN A 77 3.54 4.72 16.28
C ASN A 77 3.73 3.29 15.78
N VAL A 78 4.74 3.01 14.96
CA VAL A 78 4.93 1.70 14.30
C VAL A 78 6.19 1.00 14.80
N TRP A 79 7.28 1.76 15.00
CA TRP A 79 8.58 1.20 15.36
C TRP A 79 8.59 0.37 16.66
N PRO A 80 7.84 0.72 17.72
CA PRO A 80 7.77 -0.13 18.91
C PRO A 80 7.31 -1.56 18.62
N ALA A 81 6.38 -1.75 17.67
CA ALA A 81 5.91 -3.07 17.27
C ALA A 81 6.95 -3.84 16.44
N VAL A 82 7.78 -3.13 15.66
CA VAL A 82 8.92 -3.72 14.95
C VAL A 82 10.00 -4.16 15.93
N ALA A 83 10.40 -3.25 16.84
CA ALA A 83 11.42 -3.51 17.85
C ALA A 83 11.03 -4.65 18.80
N SER A 84 9.74 -4.75 19.15
CA SER A 84 9.23 -5.87 19.96
C SER A 84 9.01 -7.16 19.18
N GLY A 85 9.26 -7.18 17.86
CA GLY A 85 9.04 -8.33 16.99
C GLY A 85 7.57 -8.69 16.74
N LYS A 86 6.60 -7.82 17.09
CA LYS A 86 5.18 -8.00 16.74
C LYS A 86 4.95 -7.82 15.25
N VAL A 87 5.71 -6.93 14.63
CA VAL A 87 5.76 -6.74 13.17
C VAL A 87 7.12 -7.20 12.67
N LYS A 88 7.13 -8.15 11.74
CA LYS A 88 8.35 -8.67 11.12
C LYS A 88 8.22 -8.61 9.60
N PRO A 89 9.30 -8.25 8.87
CA PRO A 89 9.29 -8.39 7.42
C PRO A 89 9.22 -9.87 7.05
N VAL A 90 8.36 -10.21 6.09
CA VAL A 90 8.40 -11.51 5.42
C VAL A 90 9.47 -11.43 4.35
N VAL A 91 10.58 -12.14 4.54
CA VAL A 91 11.70 -12.18 3.58
C VAL A 91 11.57 -13.44 2.74
N TYR A 92 11.46 -13.26 1.43
CA TYR A 92 11.38 -14.35 0.47
C TYR A 92 12.77 -14.91 0.14
N LYS A 93 13.71 -14.03 -0.20
CA LYS A 93 15.07 -14.38 -0.60
C LYS A 93 16.04 -13.25 -0.30
N THR A 94 17.25 -13.63 0.03
CA THR A 94 18.39 -12.72 0.19
C THR A 94 19.43 -13.07 -0.88
N LEU A 95 19.94 -12.07 -1.58
CA LEU A 95 20.90 -12.20 -2.68
C LEU A 95 22.07 -11.22 -2.46
N PRO A 96 23.29 -11.55 -2.91
CA PRO A 96 24.36 -10.57 -3.00
C PRO A 96 23.96 -9.39 -3.89
N LEU A 97 24.45 -8.18 -3.60
CA LEU A 97 24.19 -6.99 -4.40
C LEU A 97 24.66 -7.17 -5.86
N SER A 98 25.72 -7.96 -6.08
CA SER A 98 26.20 -8.34 -7.42
C SER A 98 25.16 -9.11 -8.25
N GLU A 99 24.13 -9.68 -7.62
CA GLU A 99 23.05 -10.44 -8.27
C GLU A 99 21.76 -9.61 -8.42
N ALA A 100 21.83 -8.27 -8.36
CA ALA A 100 20.65 -7.41 -8.48
C ALA A 100 19.81 -7.71 -9.73
N ALA A 101 20.43 -8.04 -10.87
CA ALA A 101 19.71 -8.42 -12.08
C ALA A 101 18.83 -9.67 -11.88
N GLU A 102 19.31 -10.65 -11.12
CA GLU A 102 18.54 -11.87 -10.81
C GLU A 102 17.41 -11.56 -9.80
N ALA A 103 17.68 -10.68 -8.83
CA ALA A 103 16.65 -10.18 -7.92
C ALA A 103 15.48 -9.51 -8.68
N HIS A 104 15.79 -8.71 -9.72
CA HIS A 104 14.78 -8.07 -10.55
C HIS A 104 13.96 -9.08 -11.36
N LYS A 105 14.58 -10.07 -12.01
CA LYS A 105 13.85 -11.14 -12.72
C LYS A 105 12.88 -11.89 -11.81
N LEU A 106 13.32 -12.21 -10.60
CA LEU A 106 12.48 -12.87 -9.58
C LEU A 106 11.35 -11.97 -9.09
N MET A 107 11.56 -10.66 -9.00
CA MET A 107 10.51 -9.70 -8.66
C MET A 107 9.45 -9.65 -9.77
N GLU A 108 9.88 -9.56 -11.03
CA GLU A 108 9.02 -9.45 -12.21
C GLU A 108 8.18 -10.71 -12.46
N SER A 109 8.70 -11.90 -12.13
CA SER A 109 7.95 -13.16 -12.25
C SER A 109 6.75 -13.23 -11.32
N SER A 110 6.67 -12.38 -10.29
CA SER A 110 5.62 -12.36 -9.27
C SER A 110 5.47 -13.69 -8.49
N SER A 111 6.48 -14.56 -8.49
CA SER A 111 6.48 -15.83 -7.76
C SER A 111 6.87 -15.70 -6.28
N HIS A 112 7.13 -14.49 -5.81
CA HIS A 112 7.61 -14.21 -4.45
C HIS A 112 6.47 -13.72 -3.53
N ILE A 113 6.54 -14.11 -2.26
CA ILE A 113 5.72 -13.52 -1.19
C ILE A 113 6.66 -12.83 -0.21
N GLY A 114 6.50 -11.52 -0.05
CA GLY A 114 7.34 -10.72 0.85
C GLY A 114 8.43 -9.95 0.11
N LYS A 115 9.61 -9.83 0.73
CA LYS A 115 10.71 -8.98 0.27
C LYS A 115 11.86 -9.80 -0.30
N ILE A 116 12.47 -9.31 -1.38
CA ILE A 116 13.77 -9.75 -1.88
C ILE A 116 14.80 -8.75 -1.37
N LEU A 117 15.80 -9.21 -0.64
CA LEU A 117 16.83 -8.36 -0.04
C LEU A 117 18.16 -8.50 -0.78
N LEU A 118 18.85 -7.38 -0.96
CA LEU A 118 20.21 -7.34 -1.48
C LEU A 118 21.17 -7.06 -0.33
N ILE A 119 22.24 -7.87 -0.23
CA ILE A 119 23.30 -7.71 0.76
C ILE A 119 24.55 -7.17 0.08
N PRO A 120 25.14 -6.07 0.58
CA PRO A 120 26.37 -5.49 0.02
C PRO A 120 27.54 -6.46 -0.05
#